data_AF-A0AA95MK72-F1
#
_entry.id   AF-A0AA95MK72-F1
#
_cell.length_a   1.000
_cell.length_b   1.000
_cell.length_c   1.000
_cell.angle_alpha   90.00
_cell.angle_beta   90.00
_cell.angle_gamma   90.00
#
_symmetry.space_group_name_H-M   'P 1'
#
loop_
_entity.id
_entity.type
_entity.pdbx_description
1 polymer ?
#
loop_
_entity_poly.entity_id
_entity_poly.type
_entity_poly.pdbx_seq_one_letter_code
_entity_poly.pdbx_strand_id
1 'polypeptide(L)'
;MQDVESFFVRDFSTSQTRARNFAGFQQFLSILSTIGVKQRLSKLWLDGSFLTNKIDPNDIDLVFYFNPEPNDIPYILQFLQNEAKKIHTIGVQYYCDAYFCIDHTLIPSNEIDAKRHFEYETKYWMGQFGFNRDARNKGIIELIL
;
A
#
# COMPACT_ATOMS: atom_id res chain seq x y z
N MET A 1 10.57 -0.17 -8.36
CA MET A 1 9.49 0.26 -9.28
C MET A 1 9.67 -0.31 -10.69
N GLN A 2 10.88 -0.31 -11.25
CA GLN A 2 11.17 -0.92 -12.56
C GLN A 2 10.83 -2.42 -12.59
N ASP A 3 11.18 -3.16 -11.54
CA ASP A 3 10.86 -4.60 -11.45
C ASP A 3 9.35 -4.86 -11.47
N VAL A 4 8.57 -4.01 -10.77
CA VAL A 4 7.10 -4.13 -10.75
C VAL A 4 6.53 -3.93 -12.16
N GLU A 5 7.02 -2.94 -12.89
CA GLU A 5 6.60 -2.72 -14.28
C GLU A 5 7.01 -3.89 -15.19
N SER A 6 8.23 -4.39 -15.05
CA SER A 6 8.73 -5.50 -15.87
C SER A 6 7.88 -6.75 -15.69
N PHE A 7 7.79 -7.25 -14.45
CA PHE A 7 7.15 -8.53 -14.15
C PHE A 7 5.63 -8.50 -14.20
N PHE A 8 5.00 -7.37 -13.85
CA PHE A 8 3.54 -7.31 -13.71
C PHE A 8 2.85 -6.44 -14.77
N VAL A 9 3.59 -5.85 -15.70
CA VAL A 9 3.03 -5.11 -16.83
C VAL A 9 3.59 -5.62 -18.14
N ARG A 10 4.91 -5.57 -18.34
CA ARG A 10 5.53 -5.88 -19.64
C ARG A 10 5.45 -7.36 -19.99
N ASP A 11 5.59 -8.25 -19.00
CA ASP A 11 5.45 -9.71 -19.20
C ASP A 11 4.00 -10.14 -19.50
N PHE A 12 3.02 -9.24 -19.35
CA PHE A 12 1.60 -9.47 -19.65
C PHE A 12 1.18 -8.69 -20.90
N SER A 13 1.83 -8.95 -22.03
CA SER A 13 1.64 -8.21 -23.29
C SER A 13 0.21 -8.23 -23.85
N THR A 14 -0.63 -9.19 -23.43
CA THR A 14 -2.03 -9.30 -23.83
C THR A 14 -3.01 -8.62 -22.88
N SER A 15 -2.54 -8.12 -21.74
CA SER A 15 -3.38 -7.40 -20.77
C SER A 15 -3.81 -6.04 -21.30
N GLN A 16 -5.08 -5.70 -21.08
CA GLN A 16 -5.64 -4.39 -21.40
C GLN A 16 -5.63 -3.43 -20.20
N THR A 17 -5.47 -3.96 -18.98
CA THR A 17 -5.62 -3.16 -17.75
C THR A 17 -4.32 -2.92 -16.99
N ARG A 18 -3.32 -3.80 -17.10
CA ARG A 18 -2.08 -3.70 -16.27
C ARG A 18 -1.31 -2.41 -16.50
N ALA A 19 -1.13 -2.00 -17.76
CA ALA A 19 -0.46 -0.74 -18.08
C ALA A 19 -1.24 0.49 -17.56
N ARG A 20 -2.57 0.46 -17.68
CA ARG A 20 -3.47 1.49 -17.14
C ARG A 20 -3.38 1.57 -15.60
N ASN A 21 -3.44 0.44 -14.91
CA ASN A 21 -3.34 0.36 -13.45
C ASN A 21 -1.98 0.88 -12.98
N PHE A 22 -0.89 0.48 -13.63
CA PHE A 22 0.45 0.91 -13.25
C PHE A 22 0.67 2.42 -13.48
N ALA A 23 0.20 2.95 -14.61
CA ALA A 23 0.23 4.40 -14.86
C ALA A 23 -0.62 5.16 -13.82
N GLY A 24 -1.80 4.64 -13.46
CA GLY A 24 -2.64 5.18 -12.40
C GLY A 24 -1.92 5.19 -11.05
N PHE A 25 -1.26 4.10 -10.69
CA PHE A 25 -0.44 4.02 -9.48
C PHE A 25 0.71 5.02 -9.45
N GLN A 26 1.42 5.23 -10.56
CA GLN A 26 2.47 6.26 -10.65
C GLN A 26 1.91 7.68 -10.44
N GLN A 27 0.72 7.97 -11.00
CA GLN A 27 0.03 9.24 -10.78
C GLN A 27 -0.41 9.39 -9.32
N PHE A 28 -0.95 8.32 -8.73
CA PHE A 28 -1.36 8.32 -7.32
C PHE A 28 -0.18 8.56 -6.38
N LEU A 29 0.98 7.92 -6.61
CA LEU A 29 2.21 8.21 -5.87
C LEU A 29 2.65 9.68 -6.00
N SER A 30 2.44 10.28 -7.18
CA SER A 30 2.75 11.70 -7.41
C SER A 30 1.81 12.63 -6.62
N ILE A 31 0.53 12.26 -6.51
CA ILE A 31 -0.45 12.95 -5.66
C ILE A 31 -0.01 12.87 -4.19
N LEU A 32 0.28 11.65 -3.69
CA LEU A 32 0.77 11.46 -2.31
C LEU A 32 2.05 12.27 -2.05
N SER A 33 2.94 12.38 -3.03
CA SER A 33 4.15 13.20 -2.93
C SER A 33 3.83 14.69 -2.86
N THR A 34 2.84 15.17 -3.61
CA THR A 34 2.45 16.59 -3.68
C THR A 34 1.81 17.06 -2.38
N ILE A 35 1.02 16.20 -1.72
CA ILE A 35 0.38 16.51 -0.44
C ILE A 35 1.26 16.21 0.78
N GLY A 36 2.53 15.81 0.56
CA GLY A 36 3.48 15.54 1.63
C GLY A 36 3.35 14.17 2.31
N VAL A 37 2.45 13.29 1.85
CA VAL A 37 2.25 11.97 2.45
C VAL A 37 3.42 11.05 2.13
N LYS A 38 3.87 11.01 0.86
CA LYS A 38 4.85 10.03 0.39
C LYS A 38 6.17 10.08 1.17
N GLN A 39 6.62 11.27 1.54
CA GLN A 39 7.88 11.51 2.25
C GLN A 39 7.86 10.99 3.70
N ARG A 40 6.67 10.65 4.21
CA ARG A 40 6.46 10.15 5.58
C ARG A 40 6.24 8.64 5.61
N LEU A 41 6.34 7.96 4.46
CA LEU A 41 6.14 6.52 4.37
C LEU A 41 7.48 5.81 4.51
N SER A 42 7.52 4.71 5.26
CA SER A 42 8.68 3.82 5.33
C SER A 42 8.66 2.77 4.22
N LYS A 43 7.47 2.28 3.89
CA LYS A 43 7.27 1.18 2.94
C LYS A 43 5.85 1.11 2.41
N LEU A 44 5.69 0.27 1.41
CA LEU A 44 4.42 -0.07 0.77
C LEU A 44 4.36 -1.58 0.58
N TRP A 45 3.21 -2.17 0.90
CA TRP A 45 2.85 -3.51 0.44
C TRP A 45 1.96 -3.44 -0.79
N LEU A 46 2.31 -4.24 -1.80
CA LEU A 46 1.49 -4.50 -2.98
C LEU A 46 0.97 -5.92 -2.90
N ASP A 47 -0.28 -6.07 -3.31
CA ASP A 47 -0.95 -7.35 -3.42
C ASP A 47 -2.01 -7.27 -4.54
N GLY A 48 -2.93 -8.22 -4.54
CA GLY A 48 -4.11 -8.20 -5.35
C GLY A 48 -4.01 -9.12 -6.54
N SER A 49 -5.06 -9.07 -7.34
CA SER A 49 -5.05 -9.80 -8.62
C SER A 49 -3.96 -9.30 -9.57
N PHE A 50 -3.45 -8.08 -9.36
CA PHE A 50 -2.33 -7.51 -10.10
C PHE A 50 -1.02 -8.31 -9.94
N LEU A 51 -0.78 -8.91 -8.78
CA LEU A 51 0.42 -9.74 -8.53
C LEU A 51 0.23 -11.22 -8.89
N THR A 52 -0.88 -11.57 -9.52
CA THR A 52 -1.18 -12.95 -9.94
C THR A 52 -1.09 -13.11 -11.45
N ASN A 53 -1.37 -14.32 -11.95
CA ASN A 53 -1.49 -14.60 -13.39
C ASN A 53 -2.80 -14.12 -14.02
N LYS A 54 -3.68 -13.42 -13.30
CA LYS A 54 -4.90 -12.85 -13.88
C LYS A 54 -4.51 -11.87 -14.99
N ILE A 55 -4.94 -12.09 -16.23
CA ILE A 55 -4.55 -11.24 -17.37
C ILE A 55 -4.99 -9.79 -17.15
N ASP A 56 -6.26 -9.58 -16.77
CA ASP A 56 -6.84 -8.24 -16.57
C ASP A 56 -7.26 -8.00 -15.10
N PRO A 57 -6.33 -7.60 -14.22
CA PRO A 57 -6.66 -7.09 -12.88
C PRO A 57 -7.38 -5.75 -12.98
N ASN A 58 -8.30 -5.48 -12.04
CA ASN A 58 -9.11 -4.26 -12.10
C ASN A 58 -8.31 -3.04 -11.58
N ASP A 59 -7.50 -3.28 -10.56
CA ASP A 59 -6.79 -2.32 -9.71
C ASP A 59 -5.51 -2.95 -9.14
N ILE A 60 -4.83 -2.21 -8.26
CA ILE A 60 -3.68 -2.64 -7.45
C ILE A 60 -4.07 -2.46 -5.98
N ASP A 61 -3.96 -3.51 -5.19
CA ASP A 61 -4.21 -3.47 -3.75
C ASP A 61 -2.94 -3.02 -3.01
N LEU A 62 -3.06 -2.01 -2.13
CA LEU A 62 -1.94 -1.32 -1.51
C LEU A 62 -2.14 -1.12 0.00
N VAL A 63 -1.09 -1.34 0.79
CA VAL A 63 -1.00 -0.86 2.18
C VAL A 63 0.25 0.00 2.35
N PHE A 64 0.07 1.29 2.54
CA PHE A 64 1.15 2.22 2.83
C PHE A 64 1.42 2.29 4.32
N TYR A 65 2.69 2.25 4.71
CA TYR A 65 3.11 2.32 6.10
C TYR A 65 3.84 3.63 6.36
N PHE A 66 3.37 4.40 7.34
CA PHE A 66 4.04 5.60 7.80
C PHE A 66 5.25 5.26 8.68
N ASN A 67 6.34 6.02 8.49
CA ASN A 67 7.43 6.11 9.45
C ASN A 67 6.98 7.02 10.62
N PRO A 68 6.85 6.51 11.86
CA PRO A 68 6.40 7.30 13.01
C PRO A 68 7.50 8.21 13.59
N GLU A 69 8.15 9.01 12.75
CA GLU A 69 9.12 10.02 13.20
C GLU A 69 8.44 11.01 14.16
N PRO A 70 9.04 11.33 15.33
CA PRO A 70 8.37 12.13 16.36
C PRO A 70 7.75 13.44 15.88
N ASN A 71 8.41 14.13 14.95
CA ASN A 71 7.94 15.40 14.39
C ASN A 71 6.76 15.25 13.42
N ASP A 72 6.56 14.06 12.84
CA ASP A 72 5.50 13.78 11.87
C ASP A 72 4.28 13.11 12.51
N ILE A 73 4.39 12.58 13.74
CA ILE A 73 3.28 11.92 14.45
C ILE A 73 1.98 12.76 14.45
N PRO A 74 1.98 14.06 14.78
CA PRO A 74 0.75 14.85 14.77
C PRO A 74 0.06 14.88 13.39
N TYR A 75 0.86 15.00 12.33
CA TYR A 75 0.36 14.97 10.95
C TYR A 75 -0.19 13.58 10.61
N ILE A 76 0.56 12.52 10.92
CA ILE A 76 0.19 11.13 10.61
C ILE A 76 -1.13 10.77 11.28
N LEU A 77 -1.29 11.07 12.58
CA LEU A 77 -2.53 10.80 13.30
C LEU A 77 -3.71 11.59 12.74
N GLN A 78 -3.50 12.87 12.42
CA GLN A 78 -4.54 13.69 11.78
C GLN A 78 -4.94 13.14 10.41
N PHE A 79 -3.96 12.71 9.61
CA PHE A 79 -4.18 12.11 8.30
C PHE A 79 -5.00 10.81 8.40
N LEU A 80 -4.57 9.89 9.27
CA LEU A 80 -5.25 8.61 9.46
C LEU A 80 -6.69 8.79 9.93
N GLN A 81 -6.94 9.77 10.81
CA GLN A 81 -8.28 10.03 11.34
C GLN A 81 -9.21 10.73 10.33
N ASN A 82 -8.70 11.67 9.53
CA ASN A 82 -9.56 12.61 8.79
C ASN A 82 -9.46 12.50 7.28
N GLU A 83 -8.32 12.04 6.76
CA GLU A 83 -7.99 12.14 5.32
C GLU A 83 -7.82 10.78 4.65
N ALA A 84 -7.40 9.74 5.36
CA ALA A 84 -7.12 8.41 4.78
C ALA A 84 -8.28 7.87 3.92
N LYS A 85 -9.53 8.02 4.37
CA LYS A 85 -10.72 7.60 3.61
C LYS A 85 -10.94 8.41 2.32
N LYS A 86 -10.66 9.72 2.35
CA LYS A 86 -10.74 10.57 1.16
C LYS A 86 -9.64 10.21 0.18
N ILE A 87 -8.42 9.99 0.68
CA ILE A 87 -7.28 9.58 -0.15
C ILE A 87 -7.50 8.18 -0.76
N HIS A 88 -8.07 7.23 -0.03
CA HIS A 88 -8.51 5.95 -0.58
C HIS A 88 -9.50 6.16 -1.74
N THR A 89 -10.51 7.03 -1.55
CA THR A 89 -11.50 7.35 -2.61
C THR A 89 -10.85 7.96 -3.84
N ILE A 90 -9.84 8.82 -3.66
CA ILE A 90 -9.03 9.35 -4.77
C ILE A 90 -8.25 8.21 -5.42
N GLY A 91 -7.60 7.34 -4.65
CA GLY A 91 -6.85 6.17 -5.12
C GLY A 91 -7.67 5.27 -6.04
N VAL A 92 -8.95 5.02 -5.71
CA VAL A 92 -9.86 4.23 -6.55
C VAL A 92 -10.01 4.82 -7.96
N GLN A 93 -9.99 6.15 -8.12
CA GLN A 93 -10.02 6.81 -9.43
C GLN A 93 -8.76 6.54 -10.27
N TYR A 94 -7.67 6.17 -9.61
CA TYR A 94 -6.38 5.78 -10.19
C TYR A 94 -6.15 4.26 -10.11
N TYR A 95 -7.21 3.48 -9.89
CA TYR A 95 -7.15 2.01 -9.86
C TYR A 95 -6.22 1.47 -8.76
N CYS A 96 -6.20 2.17 -7.64
CA CYS A 96 -5.43 1.83 -6.45
C CYS A 96 -6.41 1.64 -5.28
N ASP A 97 -6.54 0.41 -4.80
CA ASP A 97 -7.24 0.15 -3.54
C ASP A 97 -6.26 0.35 -2.37
N ALA A 98 -6.17 1.59 -1.90
CA ALA A 98 -5.11 2.03 -1.00
C ALA A 98 -5.56 2.19 0.44
N TYR A 99 -4.82 1.56 1.35
CA TYR A 99 -4.98 1.64 2.79
C TYR A 99 -3.70 2.18 3.44
N PHE A 100 -3.81 2.65 4.69
CA PHE A 100 -2.72 3.31 5.41
C PHE A 100 -2.63 2.77 6.84
N CYS A 101 -1.41 2.54 7.31
CA CYS A 101 -1.08 2.03 8.64
C CYS A 101 0.22 2.72 9.12
N ILE A 102 0.56 2.55 10.40
CA ILE A 102 1.89 2.91 10.93
C ILE A 102 2.80 1.68 10.90
N ASP A 103 4.08 1.89 10.57
CA ASP A 103 5.08 0.84 10.64
C ASP A 103 5.46 0.53 12.09
N HIS A 104 4.87 -0.54 12.63
CA HIS A 104 5.11 -0.97 14.01
C HIS A 104 6.57 -1.35 14.30
N THR A 105 7.36 -1.64 13.26
CA THR A 105 8.78 -2.02 13.43
C THR A 105 9.66 -0.83 13.79
N LEU A 106 9.20 0.38 13.48
CA LEU A 106 9.88 1.65 13.73
C LEU A 106 9.40 2.35 15.02
N ILE A 107 8.38 1.79 15.69
CA ILE A 107 7.91 2.31 16.98
C ILE A 107 8.93 1.96 18.08
N PRO A 108 9.34 2.94 18.91
CA PRO A 108 10.26 2.71 20.02
C PRO A 108 9.79 1.59 20.95
N SER A 109 10.72 0.77 21.45
CA SER A 109 10.40 -0.41 22.26
C SER A 109 9.73 -0.09 23.61
N ASN A 110 9.88 1.15 24.10
CA ASN A 110 9.21 1.62 25.31
C ASN A 110 7.73 1.99 25.08
N GLU A 111 7.29 2.18 23.83
CA GLU A 111 5.89 2.48 23.47
C GLU A 111 5.11 1.18 23.21
N ILE A 112 5.00 0.34 24.25
CA ILE A 112 4.54 -1.05 24.15
C ILE A 112 3.12 -1.15 23.56
N ASP A 113 2.19 -0.33 24.04
CA ASP A 113 0.78 -0.41 23.64
C ASP A 113 0.58 0.04 22.19
N ALA A 114 1.23 1.14 21.78
CA ALA A 114 1.22 1.61 20.40
C ALA A 114 1.82 0.56 19.46
N LYS A 115 2.97 -0.03 19.83
CA LYS A 115 3.60 -1.08 19.04
C LYS A 115 2.69 -2.30 18.86
N ARG A 116 2.08 -2.78 19.94
CA ARG A 116 1.13 -3.92 19.89
C ARG A 116 -0.08 -3.62 19.02
N HIS A 117 -0.62 -2.41 19.10
CA HIS A 117 -1.76 -2.00 18.29
C HIS A 117 -1.43 -2.06 16.79
N PHE A 118 -0.34 -1.43 16.35
CA PHE A 118 0.02 -1.42 14.92
C PHE A 118 0.60 -2.76 14.44
N GLU A 119 1.17 -3.57 15.32
CA GLU A 119 1.52 -4.96 15.01
C GLU A 119 0.25 -5.78 14.72
N TYR A 120 -0.81 -5.60 15.50
CA TYR A 120 -2.11 -6.24 15.25
C TYR A 120 -2.70 -5.81 13.90
N GLU A 121 -2.69 -4.51 13.58
CA GLU A 121 -3.14 -4.02 12.27
C GLU A 121 -2.30 -4.59 11.12
N THR A 122 -0.98 -4.68 11.30
CA THR A 122 -0.09 -5.31 10.31
C THR A 122 -0.47 -6.78 10.10
N LYS A 123 -0.72 -7.54 11.18
CA LYS A 123 -1.16 -8.95 11.08
C LYS A 123 -2.55 -9.09 10.46
N TYR A 124 -3.46 -8.16 10.72
CA TYR A 124 -4.75 -8.11 10.03
C TYR A 124 -4.54 -7.98 8.51
N TRP A 125 -3.70 -7.05 8.07
CA TRP A 125 -3.37 -6.88 6.66
C TRP A 125 -2.65 -8.10 6.08
N MET A 126 -1.74 -8.74 6.83
CA MET A 126 -1.15 -10.03 6.40
C MET A 126 -2.22 -11.10 6.20
N GLY A 127 -3.28 -11.13 7.01
CA GLY A 127 -4.42 -12.03 6.82
C GLY A 127 -5.26 -11.69 5.59
N GLN A 128 -5.46 -10.41 5.29
CA GLN A 128 -6.18 -9.98 4.09
C GLN A 128 -5.37 -10.20 2.80
N PHE A 129 -4.07 -9.88 2.84
CA PHE A 129 -3.20 -9.81 1.67
C PHE A 129 -2.30 -11.05 1.51
N GLY A 130 -2.15 -11.88 2.53
CA GLY A 130 -1.37 -13.12 2.46
C GLY A 130 -2.15 -14.31 1.91
N PHE A 131 -3.46 -14.15 1.70
CA PHE A 131 -4.35 -15.25 1.30
C PHE A 131 -5.28 -14.82 0.16
N ASN A 132 -5.59 -15.77 -0.73
CA ASN A 132 -6.65 -15.59 -1.72
C ASN A 132 -8.03 -15.94 -1.12
N ARG A 133 -9.09 -15.83 -1.93
CA ARG A 133 -10.47 -16.10 -1.50
C ARG A 133 -10.74 -17.54 -1.06
N ASP A 134 -9.87 -18.48 -1.45
CA ASP A 134 -9.94 -19.88 -1.04
C ASP A 134 -9.06 -20.18 0.18
N ALA A 135 -8.61 -19.14 0.90
CA ALA A 135 -7.66 -19.22 2.01
C ALA A 135 -6.32 -19.90 1.64
N ARG A 136 -5.92 -19.86 0.37
CA ARG A 136 -4.60 -20.33 -0.07
C ARG A 136 -3.60 -19.20 0.01
N ASN A 137 -2.42 -19.51 0.54
CA ASN A 137 -1.32 -18.58 0.69
C ASN A 137 -0.93 -17.96 -0.66
N LYS A 138 -0.62 -16.67 -0.64
CA LYS A 138 -0.02 -15.93 -1.75
C LYS A 138 1.07 -15.00 -1.22
N GLY A 139 1.94 -14.54 -2.12
CA GLY A 139 3.01 -13.61 -1.77
C GLY A 139 2.51 -12.17 -1.68
N ILE A 140 3.15 -11.37 -0.83
CA ILE A 140 3.03 -9.92 -0.76
C ILE A 140 4.36 -9.34 -1.21
N ILE A 141 4.34 -8.27 -2.01
CA ILE A 141 5.56 -7.53 -2.36
C ILE A 141 5.68 -6.33 -1.44
N GLU A 142 6.78 -6.25 -0.70
CA GLU A 142 7.15 -5.06 0.07
C GLU A 142 8.14 -4.22 -0.74
N LEU A 143 7.86 -2.92 -0.87
CA LEU A 143 8.77 -1.94 -1.42
C LEU A 143 9.16 -0.94 -0.32
N ILE A 144 10.46 -0.71 -0.19
CA ILE A 144 10.99 0.38 0.64
C ILE A 144 10.91 1.69 -0.14
N LEU A 145 10.46 2.77 0.50
CA LEU A 145 10.18 4.07 -0.12
C LEU A 145 11.22 5.13 0.23
#